data_AF-A0A3D0VWI3-F1
#
_entry.id   AF-A0A3D0VWI3-F1
#
_cell.length_a   1.000
_cell.length_b   1.000
_cell.length_c   1.000
_cell.angle_alpha   90.00
_cell.angle_beta   90.00
_cell.angle_gamma   90.00
#
_symmetry.space_group_name_H-M   'P 1'
#
loop_
_entity.id
_entity.type
_entity.pdbx_description
1 polymer ?
#
loop_
_entity_poly.entity_id
_entity_poly.type
_entity_poly.pdbx_seq_one_letter_code
_entity_poly.pdbx_strand_id
1 'polypeptide(L)'
;MRIINFDTAEEAIVFSLSEIQEFRSSKINICLTGGRFGTDFCSNLINSELDISNWTIFQTDERLNIDKEETIQFQMLKSLKVCKGFQDCKITFFPDTKIDSERELDYLSLSNKEESFDLVFLSLGEDGHLAGHFKSSKIFRNDIFCETNNAPKKPKERVSYTVNYLYKSKKIILACFGQSKARA
;
A
#
# COMPACT_ATOMS: atom_id res chain seq x y z
N MET A 1 -6.34 -18.62 -6.01
CA MET A 1 -5.27 -17.79 -6.60
C MET A 1 -5.40 -17.84 -8.12
N ARG A 2 -5.42 -16.69 -8.79
CA ARG A 2 -5.44 -16.57 -10.26
C ARG A 2 -4.18 -15.83 -10.68
N ILE A 3 -3.44 -16.39 -11.64
CA ILE A 3 -2.25 -15.76 -12.24
C ILE A 3 -2.63 -15.26 -13.63
N ILE A 4 -2.29 -14.02 -13.92
CA ILE A 4 -2.54 -13.38 -15.22
C ILE A 4 -1.23 -12.75 -15.66
N ASN A 5 -0.79 -13.10 -16.86
CA ASN A 5 0.43 -12.58 -17.45
C ASN A 5 0.04 -11.48 -18.45
N PHE A 6 0.81 -10.41 -18.44
CA PHE A 6 0.70 -9.28 -19.34
C PHE A 6 2.04 -9.04 -20.00
N ASP A 7 2.03 -8.52 -21.22
CA ASP A 7 3.27 -8.21 -21.95
C ASP A 7 3.87 -6.90 -21.43
N THR A 8 3.02 -6.02 -20.88
CA THR A 8 3.46 -4.72 -20.33
C THR A 8 2.90 -4.45 -18.93
N ALA A 9 3.60 -3.58 -18.19
CA ALA A 9 3.11 -3.09 -16.89
C ALA A 9 1.85 -2.23 -17.04
N GLU A 10 1.69 -1.54 -18.17
CA GLU A 10 0.52 -0.71 -18.46
C GLU A 10 -0.75 -1.55 -18.57
N GLU A 11 -0.72 -2.67 -19.29
CA GLU A 11 -1.83 -3.61 -19.37
C GLU A 11 -2.22 -4.15 -17.99
N ALA A 12 -1.23 -4.48 -17.15
CA ALA A 12 -1.47 -4.93 -15.79
C ALA A 12 -2.11 -3.85 -14.91
N ILE A 13 -1.76 -2.57 -15.11
CA ILE A 13 -2.37 -1.43 -14.40
C ILE A 13 -3.81 -1.23 -14.87
N VAL A 14 -4.07 -1.26 -16.18
CA VAL A 14 -5.44 -1.17 -16.73
C VAL A 14 -6.32 -2.30 -16.20
N PHE A 15 -5.79 -3.53 -16.19
CA PHE A 15 -6.48 -4.67 -15.60
C PHE A 15 -6.76 -4.44 -14.11
N SER A 16 -5.77 -3.97 -13.35
CA SER A 16 -5.91 -3.64 -11.92
C SER A 16 -7.02 -2.60 -11.65
N LEU A 17 -7.17 -1.60 -12.52
CA LEU A 17 -8.27 -0.62 -12.44
C LEU A 17 -9.63 -1.26 -12.78
N SER A 18 -9.67 -2.21 -13.71
CA SER A 18 -10.88 -2.94 -14.05
C SER A 18 -11.36 -3.86 -12.91
N GLU A 19 -10.44 -4.36 -12.08
CA GLU A 19 -10.79 -5.20 -10.93
C GLU A 19 -11.46 -4.41 -9.79
N ILE A 20 -11.43 -3.07 -9.84
CA ILE A 20 -12.11 -2.19 -8.87
C ILE A 20 -13.59 -2.02 -9.20
N GLN A 21 -13.99 -2.35 -10.43
CA GLN A 21 -15.36 -2.19 -10.91
C GLN A 21 -16.39 -2.89 -10.03
N GLU A 22 -16.02 -4.04 -9.45
CA GLU A 22 -16.88 -4.82 -8.54
C GLU A 22 -17.23 -4.08 -7.25
N PHE A 23 -16.49 -3.01 -6.89
CA PHE A 23 -16.70 -2.22 -5.67
C PHE A 23 -17.32 -0.84 -5.93
N ARG A 24 -17.67 -0.49 -7.18
CA ARG A 24 -18.12 0.85 -7.57
C ARG A 24 -19.33 1.38 -6.80
N SER A 25 -20.20 0.50 -6.30
CA SER A 25 -21.47 0.88 -5.67
C SER A 25 -21.49 0.78 -4.13
N SER A 26 -20.39 0.35 -3.51
CA SER A 26 -20.28 0.18 -2.05
C SER A 26 -19.14 1.00 -1.47
N LYS A 27 -19.17 1.29 -0.17
CA LYS A 27 -17.95 1.77 0.52
C LYS A 27 -16.87 0.69 0.38
N ILE A 28 -15.63 1.11 0.13
CA ILE A 28 -14.48 0.21 -0.01
C ILE A 28 -13.31 0.70 0.83
N ASN A 29 -12.76 -0.19 1.65
CA ASN A 29 -11.48 0.01 2.32
C ASN A 29 -10.37 -0.54 1.41
N ILE A 30 -9.64 0.37 0.75
CA ILE A 30 -8.59 0.04 -0.21
C ILE A 30 -7.22 0.37 0.37
N CYS A 31 -6.32 -0.61 0.41
CA CYS A 31 -4.94 -0.41 0.86
C CYS A 31 -3.99 -0.43 -0.33
N LEU A 32 -3.36 0.72 -0.58
CA LEU A 32 -2.50 0.94 -1.74
C LEU A 32 -1.04 0.74 -1.35
N THR A 33 -0.24 0.22 -2.29
CA THR A 33 1.20 0.06 -2.11
C THR A 33 1.95 1.22 -2.76
N GLY A 34 3.18 1.46 -2.31
CA GLY A 34 4.11 2.36 -2.98
C GLY A 34 4.86 1.71 -4.14
N GLY A 35 6.06 2.22 -4.39
CA GLY A 35 6.91 1.76 -5.50
C GLY A 35 6.34 2.13 -6.87
N ARG A 36 7.01 1.66 -7.93
CA ARG A 36 6.65 2.01 -9.32
C ARG A 36 5.19 1.65 -9.64
N PHE A 37 4.74 0.45 -9.29
CA PHE A 37 3.36 0.04 -9.54
C PHE A 37 2.36 0.96 -8.84
N GLY A 38 2.56 1.26 -7.55
CA GLY A 38 1.68 2.16 -6.80
C GLY A 38 1.59 3.55 -7.40
N THR A 39 2.74 4.14 -7.74
CA THR A 39 2.80 5.47 -8.37
C THR A 39 2.14 5.47 -9.75
N ASP A 40 2.42 4.47 -10.58
CA ASP A 40 1.86 4.37 -11.93
C ASP A 40 0.34 4.10 -11.86
N PHE A 41 -0.11 3.26 -10.94
CA PHE A 41 -1.53 2.99 -10.68
C PHE A 41 -2.26 4.27 -10.28
N CYS A 42 -1.76 5.01 -9.28
CA CYS A 42 -2.33 6.27 -8.84
C CYS A 42 -2.33 7.32 -9.97
N SER A 43 -1.30 7.35 -10.82
CA SER A 43 -1.24 8.27 -11.96
C SER A 43 -2.26 7.92 -13.04
N ASN A 44 -2.48 6.63 -13.31
CA ASN A 44 -3.53 6.19 -14.25
C ASN A 44 -4.94 6.44 -13.71
N LEU A 45 -5.12 6.46 -12.39
CA LEU A 45 -6.40 6.80 -11.76
C LEU A 45 -6.87 8.21 -12.15
N ILE A 46 -5.96 9.17 -12.34
CA ILE A 46 -6.26 10.55 -12.77
C ILE A 46 -7.02 10.56 -14.10
N ASN A 47 -6.59 9.72 -15.04
CA ASN A 47 -7.17 9.63 -16.38
C ASN A 47 -8.35 8.64 -16.45
N SER A 48 -8.69 7.99 -15.33
CA SER A 48 -9.81 7.06 -15.26
C SER A 48 -11.12 7.79 -14.99
N GLU A 49 -12.24 7.17 -15.35
CA GLU A 49 -13.58 7.66 -14.98
C GLU A 49 -14.00 7.24 -13.55
N LEU A 50 -13.08 6.73 -12.73
CA LEU A 50 -13.40 6.29 -11.38
C LEU A 50 -13.66 7.47 -10.45
N ASP A 51 -14.79 7.40 -9.76
CA ASP A 51 -15.12 8.27 -8.63
C ASP A 51 -14.69 7.55 -7.34
N ILE A 52 -13.80 8.17 -6.58
CA ILE A 52 -13.24 7.60 -5.34
C ILE A 52 -13.95 8.10 -4.09
N SER A 53 -15.11 8.76 -4.22
CA SER A 53 -15.86 9.28 -3.07
C SER A 53 -16.35 8.22 -2.09
N ASN A 54 -16.46 6.97 -2.52
CA ASN A 54 -16.82 5.82 -1.68
C ASN A 54 -15.59 5.10 -1.08
N TRP A 55 -14.37 5.56 -1.33
CA TRP A 55 -13.15 4.88 -0.88
C TRP A 55 -12.69 5.41 0.47
N THR A 56 -12.29 4.50 1.36
CA THR A 56 -11.38 4.77 2.47
C THR A 56 -10.01 4.24 2.07
N ILE A 57 -9.02 5.11 1.97
CA ILE A 57 -7.71 4.81 1.42
C ILE A 57 -6.70 4.60 2.55
N PHE A 58 -5.99 3.49 2.49
CA PHE A 58 -4.90 3.11 3.38
C PHE A 58 -3.62 2.93 2.56
N GLN A 59 -2.48 2.84 3.24
CA GLN A 59 -1.20 2.51 2.60
C GLN A 59 -0.55 1.28 3.23
N THR A 60 0.06 0.42 2.44
CA THR A 60 0.58 -0.87 2.93
C THR A 60 1.75 -0.72 3.90
N ASP A 61 2.62 0.25 3.63
CA ASP A 61 3.86 0.51 4.33
C ASP A 61 4.33 1.95 4.09
N GLU A 62 5.35 2.37 4.84
CA GLU A 62 6.05 3.61 4.63
C GLU A 62 7.55 3.45 4.93
N ARG A 63 8.35 4.27 4.24
CA ARG A 63 9.78 4.45 4.49
C ARG A 63 9.97 5.58 5.49
N LEU A 64 10.82 5.34 6.48
CA LEU A 64 11.08 6.32 7.55
C LEU A 64 12.42 7.02 7.32
N ASN A 65 12.58 8.20 7.93
CA ASN A 65 13.80 9.02 7.88
C ASN A 65 14.27 9.34 6.47
N ILE A 66 13.32 9.75 5.62
CA ILE A 66 13.56 10.23 4.27
C ILE A 66 12.94 11.61 4.07
N ASP A 67 13.36 12.27 2.99
CA ASP A 67 12.73 13.49 2.54
C ASP A 67 11.25 13.25 2.26
N LYS A 68 10.41 14.22 2.65
CA LYS A 68 8.96 14.14 2.52
C LYS A 68 8.54 13.81 1.10
N GLU A 69 9.23 14.36 0.11
CA GLU A 69 8.99 14.15 -1.31
C GLU A 69 9.17 12.70 -1.74
N GLU A 70 9.98 11.91 -1.03
CA GLU A 70 10.25 10.50 -1.31
C GLU A 70 9.29 9.53 -0.61
N THR A 71 8.47 10.03 0.34
CA THR A 71 7.49 9.20 1.06
C THR A 71 6.43 8.64 0.13
N ILE A 72 5.96 7.44 0.43
CA ILE A 72 4.87 6.80 -0.31
C ILE A 72 3.62 7.68 -0.22
N GLN A 73 3.34 8.24 0.96
CA GLN A 73 2.26 9.19 1.20
C GLN A 73 2.28 10.36 0.22
N PHE A 74 3.43 11.05 0.12
CA PHE A 74 3.53 12.22 -0.73
C PHE A 74 3.37 11.86 -2.21
N GLN A 75 3.98 10.76 -2.65
CA GLN A 75 3.86 10.30 -4.02
C GLN A 75 2.44 9.91 -4.40
N MET A 76 1.70 9.24 -3.52
CA MET A 76 0.30 8.89 -3.75
C MET A 76 -0.60 10.13 -3.76
N LEU A 77 -0.41 11.06 -2.82
CA LEU A 77 -1.25 12.26 -2.72
C LEU A 77 -1.16 13.18 -3.93
N LYS A 78 -0.04 13.21 -4.65
CA LYS A 78 0.09 13.99 -5.90
C LYS A 78 -1.01 13.65 -6.90
N SER A 79 -1.34 12.36 -7.03
CA SER A 79 -2.34 11.89 -7.98
C SER A 79 -3.73 11.82 -7.36
N LEU A 80 -3.85 11.36 -6.11
CA LEU A 80 -5.15 11.19 -5.47
C LEU A 80 -5.89 12.52 -5.31
N LYS A 81 -5.19 13.62 -5.00
CA LYS A 81 -5.81 14.94 -4.77
C LYS A 81 -6.56 15.52 -5.96
N VAL A 82 -6.23 15.08 -7.17
CA VAL A 82 -6.90 15.52 -8.41
C VAL A 82 -7.94 14.51 -8.91
N CYS A 83 -8.08 13.36 -8.24
CA CYS A 83 -9.08 12.35 -8.60
C CYS A 83 -10.49 12.81 -8.19
N LYS A 84 -11.49 12.42 -9.00
CA LYS A 84 -12.90 12.73 -8.74
C LYS A 84 -13.36 12.10 -7.42
N GLY A 85 -13.99 12.88 -6.55
CA GLY A 85 -14.53 12.39 -5.28
C GLY A 85 -13.52 12.28 -4.14
N PHE A 86 -12.28 12.71 -4.34
CA PHE A 86 -11.24 12.71 -3.32
C PHE A 86 -11.65 13.46 -2.04
N GLN A 87 -11.36 12.87 -0.88
CA GLN A 87 -11.65 13.42 0.44
C GLN A 87 -10.49 13.12 1.39
N ASP A 88 -9.78 14.15 1.85
CA ASP A 88 -8.62 13.99 2.76
C ASP A 88 -8.98 13.22 4.06
N CYS A 89 -10.21 13.38 4.57
CA CYS A 89 -10.67 12.71 5.79
C CYS A 89 -10.86 11.20 5.65
N LYS A 90 -10.81 10.66 4.43
CA LYS A 90 -10.94 9.21 4.16
C LYS A 90 -9.59 8.54 3.95
N ILE A 91 -8.51 9.22 4.29
CA ILE A 91 -7.16 8.69 4.17
C ILE A 91 -6.63 8.34 5.56
N THR A 92 -6.11 7.12 5.68
CA THR A 92 -5.38 6.66 6.86
C THR A 92 -3.98 6.26 6.41
N PHE A 93 -3.03 7.17 6.61
CA PHE A 93 -1.62 6.91 6.35
C PHE A 93 -0.85 6.72 7.65
N PHE A 94 0.31 6.07 7.54
CA PHE A 94 1.27 5.95 8.62
C PHE A 94 1.75 7.37 8.99
N PRO A 95 1.55 7.84 10.23
CA PRO A 95 2.08 9.11 10.65
C PRO A 95 3.60 9.14 10.50
N ASP A 96 4.11 10.32 10.14
CA ASP A 96 5.54 10.62 10.07
C ASP A 96 6.10 10.75 11.49
N THR A 97 6.23 9.62 12.17
CA THR A 97 6.75 9.52 13.53
C THR A 97 8.24 9.21 13.48
N LYS A 98 9.03 10.10 14.10
CA LYS A 98 10.46 9.86 14.29
C LYS A 98 10.68 8.60 15.10
N ILE A 99 11.89 8.07 15.07
CA ILE A 99 12.23 6.92 15.92
C ILE A 99 12.25 7.41 17.35
N ASP A 100 11.17 7.17 18.07
CA ASP A 100 11.09 7.34 19.51
C ASP A 100 10.38 6.15 20.14
N SER A 101 10.33 6.15 21.46
CA SER A 101 9.70 5.10 22.26
C SER A 101 8.17 5.05 22.11
N GLU A 102 7.54 6.07 21.51
CA GLU A 102 6.08 6.22 21.44
C GLU A 102 5.50 5.83 20.07
N ARG A 103 6.34 5.71 19.03
CA ARG A 103 5.96 5.24 17.69
C ARG A 103 4.97 4.08 17.66
N GLU A 104 5.22 3.02 18.45
CA GLU A 104 4.32 1.86 18.47
C GLU A 104 2.92 2.29 18.93
N LEU A 105 2.81 3.16 19.94
CA LEU A 105 1.51 3.68 20.42
C LEU A 105 0.80 4.51 19.35
N ASP A 106 1.53 5.35 18.61
CA ASP A 106 0.96 6.14 17.52
C ASP A 106 0.36 5.25 16.43
N TYR A 107 1.06 4.19 16.03
CA TYR A 107 0.55 3.25 15.04
C TYR A 107 -0.58 2.37 15.59
N LEU A 108 -0.48 1.93 16.85
CA LEU A 108 -1.57 1.20 17.51
C LEU A 108 -2.87 2.03 17.55
N SER A 109 -2.78 3.36 17.65
CA SER A 109 -3.94 4.25 17.59
C SER A 109 -4.69 4.18 16.24
N LEU A 110 -3.98 3.83 15.15
CA LEU A 110 -4.58 3.64 13.82
C LEU A 110 -5.48 2.42 13.76
N SER A 111 -5.22 1.37 14.55
CA SER A 111 -6.01 0.13 14.49
C SER A 111 -7.49 0.32 14.85
N ASN A 112 -7.83 1.39 15.58
CA ASN A 112 -9.22 1.75 15.88
C ASN A 112 -9.99 2.23 14.63
N LYS A 113 -9.30 2.50 13.51
CA LYS A 113 -9.87 2.93 12.23
C LYS A 113 -9.87 1.82 11.18
N GLU A 114 -9.36 0.64 11.52
CA GLU A 114 -9.04 -0.41 10.56
C GLU A 114 -10.00 -1.60 10.66
N GLU A 115 -11.14 -1.46 10.00
CA GLU A 115 -12.15 -2.51 9.92
C GLU A 115 -11.95 -3.37 8.68
N SER A 116 -10.80 -4.06 8.59
CA SER A 116 -10.41 -4.94 7.46
C SER A 116 -10.35 -4.26 6.07
N PHE A 117 -9.60 -4.85 5.14
CA PHE A 117 -9.50 -4.32 3.77
C PHE A 117 -10.35 -5.14 2.79
N ASP A 118 -11.06 -4.43 1.92
CA ASP A 118 -11.77 -5.03 0.80
C ASP A 118 -10.80 -5.36 -0.33
N LEU A 119 -9.86 -4.44 -0.62
CA LEU A 119 -8.89 -4.59 -1.68
C LEU A 119 -7.51 -4.11 -1.22
N VAL A 120 -6.52 -4.98 -1.35
CA VAL A 120 -5.12 -4.64 -1.10
C VAL A 120 -4.32 -4.78 -2.38
N PHE A 121 -3.58 -3.73 -2.72
CA PHE A 121 -2.54 -3.78 -3.74
C PHE A 121 -1.20 -4.03 -3.08
N LEU A 122 -0.42 -4.97 -3.60
CA LEU A 122 0.94 -5.27 -3.16
C LEU A 122 1.88 -5.28 -4.35
N SER A 123 3.14 -4.96 -4.08
CA SER A 123 4.24 -5.16 -5.01
C SER A 123 5.20 -6.19 -4.44
N LEU A 124 5.72 -7.09 -5.28
CA LEU A 124 6.73 -8.06 -4.86
C LEU A 124 8.14 -7.43 -4.87
N GLY A 125 8.89 -7.58 -3.79
CA GLY A 125 10.32 -7.27 -3.74
C GLY A 125 11.16 -8.31 -4.49
N GLU A 126 12.36 -7.93 -4.93
CA GLU A 126 13.29 -8.88 -5.60
C GLU A 126 13.76 -10.01 -4.68
N ASP A 127 13.76 -9.75 -3.38
CA ASP A 127 14.01 -10.66 -2.26
C ASP A 127 12.73 -11.32 -1.72
N GLY A 128 11.61 -11.17 -2.43
CA GLY A 128 10.32 -11.79 -2.10
C GLY A 128 9.55 -11.13 -0.95
N HIS A 129 10.01 -9.98 -0.43
CA HIS A 129 9.25 -9.25 0.58
C HIS A 129 7.97 -8.64 0.00
N LEU A 130 7.00 -8.41 0.87
CA LEU A 130 5.74 -7.73 0.55
C LEU A 130 5.59 -6.53 1.51
N ALA A 131 5.12 -5.40 0.97
CA ALA A 131 5.03 -4.13 1.69
C ALA A 131 6.38 -3.76 2.36
N GLY A 132 6.39 -3.37 3.63
CA GLY A 132 7.60 -3.13 4.41
C GLY A 132 7.91 -4.27 5.38
N HIS A 133 7.30 -5.44 5.23
CA HIS A 133 7.41 -6.55 6.15
C HIS A 133 8.51 -7.54 5.71
N PHE A 134 9.52 -7.69 6.56
CA PHE A 134 10.67 -8.56 6.36
C PHE A 134 10.73 -9.62 7.45
N LYS A 135 11.50 -10.70 7.21
CA LYS A 135 11.77 -11.73 8.23
C LYS A 135 12.40 -11.15 9.51
N SER A 136 13.13 -10.05 9.40
CA SER A 136 13.76 -9.33 10.51
C SER A 136 12.88 -8.22 11.11
N SER A 137 11.61 -8.11 10.70
CA SER A 137 10.71 -7.10 11.26
C SER A 137 10.31 -7.45 12.69
N LYS A 138 10.25 -6.45 13.54
CA LYS A 138 9.64 -6.52 14.87
C LYS A 138 8.14 -6.31 14.70
N ILE A 139 7.34 -7.29 15.06
CA ILE A 139 5.87 -7.21 15.06
C ILE A 139 5.42 -6.48 16.33
N PHE A 140 4.47 -5.54 16.18
CA PHE A 140 3.89 -4.83 17.32
C PHE A 140 2.90 -5.70 18.09
N ARG A 141 2.56 -5.31 19.32
CA ARG A 141 1.75 -6.12 20.23
C ARG A 141 0.36 -6.51 19.71
N ASN A 142 -0.18 -5.80 18.72
CA ASN A 142 -1.51 -6.09 18.14
C ASN A 142 -1.47 -7.02 16.90
N ASP A 143 -0.29 -7.44 16.45
CA ASP A 143 -0.06 -8.23 15.23
C ASP A 143 -0.50 -7.57 13.90
N ILE A 144 -0.97 -6.32 13.95
CA ILE A 144 -1.44 -5.58 12.76
C ILE A 144 -0.28 -4.90 12.07
N PHE A 145 0.66 -4.37 12.84
CA PHE A 145 1.78 -3.59 12.34
C PHE A 145 3.11 -4.22 12.68
N CYS A 146 4.14 -3.83 11.93
CA CYS A 146 5.52 -4.16 12.20
C CYS A 146 6.45 -3.03 11.76
N GLU A 147 7.65 -3.03 12.31
CA GLU A 147 8.73 -2.15 11.89
C GLU A 147 10.00 -2.94 11.57
N THR A 148 10.88 -2.37 10.76
CA THR A 148 12.24 -2.86 10.61
C THR A 148 13.20 -1.71 10.46
N ASN A 149 14.40 -1.86 11.01
CA ASN A 149 15.51 -0.92 10.79
C ASN A 149 16.62 -1.53 9.92
N ASN A 150 16.37 -2.72 9.36
CA ASN A 150 17.38 -3.54 8.70
C ASN A 150 16.93 -4.01 7.30
N ALA A 151 16.05 -3.25 6.63
CA ALA A 151 15.62 -3.62 5.28
C ALA A 151 16.83 -3.80 4.34
N PRO A 152 16.85 -4.76 3.41
CA PRO A 152 18.02 -4.99 2.55
C PRO A 152 18.38 -3.78 1.69
N LYS A 153 17.37 -3.08 1.17
CA LYS A 153 17.52 -1.84 0.39
C LYS A 153 17.30 -0.61 1.25
N LYS A 154 18.05 0.46 0.99
CA LYS A 154 17.78 1.79 1.56
C LYS A 154 16.45 2.33 1.01
N PRO A 155 15.70 3.12 1.80
CA PRO A 155 15.87 3.40 3.24
C PRO A 155 15.69 2.14 4.08
N LYS A 156 16.53 2.02 5.12
CA LYS A 156 16.61 0.81 5.96
C LYS A 156 15.42 0.67 6.90
N GLU A 157 14.85 1.81 7.29
CA GLU A 157 13.77 1.90 8.24
C GLU A 157 12.42 1.94 7.57
N ARG A 158 11.53 1.06 8.01
CA ARG A 158 10.17 0.96 7.49
C ARG A 158 9.19 0.66 8.60
N VAL A 159 7.98 1.18 8.44
CA VAL A 159 6.77 0.72 9.12
C VAL A 159 5.85 0.08 8.10
N SER A 160 5.13 -0.96 8.49
CA SER A 160 4.25 -1.69 7.58
C SER A 160 3.10 -2.33 8.34
N TYR A 161 1.99 -2.55 7.66
CA TYR A 161 1.09 -3.64 8.05
C TYR A 161 1.84 -4.97 7.98
N THR A 162 1.52 -5.90 8.87
CA THR A 162 2.02 -7.28 8.75
C THR A 162 1.37 -7.93 7.53
N VAL A 163 2.13 -8.79 6.84
CA VAL A 163 1.58 -9.60 5.74
C VAL A 163 0.41 -10.46 6.21
N ASN A 164 0.45 -10.95 7.46
CA ASN A 164 -0.64 -11.72 8.05
C ASN A 164 -1.92 -10.88 8.19
N TYR A 165 -1.81 -9.59 8.48
CA TYR A 165 -2.96 -8.68 8.52
C TYR A 165 -3.49 -8.41 7.11
N LEU A 166 -2.60 -8.05 6.16
CA LEU A 166 -2.95 -7.80 4.76
C LEU A 166 -3.57 -9.04 4.08
N TYR A 167 -3.15 -10.24 4.46
CA TYR A 167 -3.66 -11.50 3.92
C TYR A 167 -5.14 -11.76 4.25
N LYS A 168 -5.69 -11.12 5.28
CA LYS A 168 -7.11 -11.27 5.67
C LYS A 168 -8.07 -10.47 4.79
N SER A 169 -7.56 -9.73 3.83
CA SER A 169 -8.35 -8.87 2.95
C SER A 169 -9.22 -9.68 1.99
N LYS A 170 -10.38 -9.12 1.58
CA LYS A 170 -11.30 -9.85 0.69
C LYS A 170 -10.67 -10.14 -0.67
N LYS A 171 -9.90 -9.20 -1.20
CA LYS A 171 -9.16 -9.33 -2.46
C LYS A 171 -7.76 -8.75 -2.32
N ILE A 172 -6.80 -9.43 -2.93
CA ILE A 172 -5.40 -9.00 -2.98
C ILE A 172 -4.94 -9.05 -4.44
N ILE A 173 -4.40 -7.94 -4.93
CA ILE A 173 -3.74 -7.85 -6.23
C ILE A 173 -2.24 -7.70 -5.96
N LEU A 174 -1.48 -8.75 -6.27
CA LEU A 174 -0.02 -8.75 -6.17
C LEU A 174 0.59 -8.47 -7.55
N ALA A 175 1.21 -7.29 -7.70
CA ALA A 175 1.92 -6.89 -8.90
C ALA A 175 3.38 -7.38 -8.86
N CYS A 176 3.73 -8.24 -9.82
CA CYS A 176 5.06 -8.82 -9.97
C CYS A 176 5.66 -8.41 -11.31
N PHE A 177 6.39 -7.29 -11.35
CA PHE A 177 6.99 -6.79 -12.60
C PHE A 177 8.50 -6.99 -12.69
N GLY A 178 8.95 -7.53 -13.82
CA GLY A 178 10.36 -7.65 -14.18
C GLY A 178 11.00 -8.97 -13.80
N GLN A 179 11.99 -9.37 -14.60
CA GLN A 179 12.65 -10.68 -14.50
C GLN A 179 13.38 -10.90 -13.16
N SER A 180 13.83 -9.82 -12.49
CA SER A 180 14.50 -9.91 -11.19
C SER A 180 13.63 -10.51 -10.08
N LYS A 181 12.31 -10.59 -10.28
CA LYS A 181 11.35 -11.15 -9.33
C LYS A 181 10.89 -12.57 -9.66
N ALA A 182 11.34 -13.15 -10.79
CA ALA A 182 10.80 -14.42 -11.29
C ALA A 182 11.06 -15.64 -10.38
N ARG A 183 12.06 -15.56 -9.49
CA ARG A 183 12.41 -16.64 -8.55
C ARG A 183 11.84 -16.46 -7.15
N ALA A 184 11.34 -15.27 -6.83
CA ALA A 184 10.78 -14.94 -5.54
C ALA A 184 9.38 -15.56 -5.40
#